data_AF-A0A7W0F975-F1
#
_entry.id   AF-A0A7W0F975-F1
#
_cell.length_a   1.000
_cell.length_b   1.000
_cell.length_c   1.000
_cell.angle_alpha   90.00
_cell.angle_beta   90.00
_cell.angle_gamma   90.00
#
_symmetry.space_group_name_H-M   'P 1'
#
loop_
_entity.id
_entity.type
_entity.pdbx_description
1 polymer ?
#
loop_
_entity_poly.entity_id
_entity_poly.type
_entity_poly.pdbx_seq_one_letter_code
_entity_poly.pdbx_strand_id
1 'polypeptide(L)'
;MTGPKRRIVLNKNFQVKYALMIGGSLMLLMAISMFFTYSTIKPLFPNILSSQFAGQIKAVQMKLLISGLVYTALIVYMSFYISHRIAGPIFRIEKDIRHLIEENNFNFRFKLREKDELQELAGLLNELMDYMRGK
;
A
#
# COMPACT_ATOMS: atom_id res chain seq x y z
N MET A 1 17.71 -13.02 30.30
CA MET A 1 16.31 -12.62 30.03
C MET A 1 16.24 -12.00 28.63
N THR A 2 16.02 -12.82 27.61
CA THR A 2 15.87 -12.37 26.21
C THR A 2 14.40 -12.06 25.98
N GLY A 3 14.05 -10.77 25.88
CA GLY A 3 12.67 -10.32 25.65
C GLY A 3 12.05 -10.96 24.39
N PRO A 4 10.72 -11.11 24.32
CA PRO A 4 10.08 -11.80 23.22
C PRO A 4 10.43 -11.10 21.91
N LYS A 5 11.14 -11.81 21.02
CA LYS A 5 11.44 -11.40 19.65
C LYS A 5 10.13 -10.95 19.01
N ARG A 6 9.97 -9.64 18.79
CA ARG A 6 8.89 -9.07 17.99
C ARG A 6 9.04 -9.62 16.57
N ARG A 7 8.43 -10.77 16.28
CA ARG A 7 8.24 -11.24 14.91
C ARG A 7 7.21 -10.31 14.28
N ILE A 8 7.70 -9.17 13.78
CA ILE A 8 7.00 -8.28 12.84
C ILE A 8 7.00 -9.00 11.47
N VAL A 9 6.49 -10.22 11.42
CA VAL A 9 6.27 -10.95 10.18
C VAL A 9 4.78 -11.12 10.08
N LEU A 10 4.12 -9.99 9.86
CA LEU A 10 2.69 -9.93 9.72
C LEU A 10 2.35 -9.99 8.24
N ASN A 11 2.02 -11.21 7.81
CA ASN A 11 1.52 -11.55 6.48
C ASN A 11 2.28 -10.90 5.30
N LYS A 12 3.53 -11.33 5.06
CA LYS A 12 4.33 -10.95 3.88
C LYS A 12 3.53 -11.05 2.58
N ASN A 13 2.61 -12.01 2.49
CA ASN A 13 1.78 -12.25 1.32
C ASN A 13 0.83 -11.08 1.03
N PHE A 14 0.28 -10.42 2.05
CA PHE A 14 -0.59 -9.26 1.86
C PHE A 14 0.24 -8.06 1.37
N GLN A 15 1.29 -7.69 2.09
CA GLN A 15 2.13 -6.54 1.74
C GLN A 15 2.74 -6.66 0.33
N VAL A 16 3.29 -7.84 0.00
CA VAL A 16 3.86 -8.09 -1.33
C VAL A 16 2.79 -8.06 -2.42
N LYS A 17 1.60 -8.63 -2.19
CA LYS A 17 0.50 -8.58 -3.17
C LYS A 17 0.10 -7.15 -3.49
N TYR A 18 -0.12 -6.30 -2.48
CA TYR A 18 -0.53 -4.91 -2.72
C TYR A 18 0.60 -4.05 -3.29
N ALA A 19 1.84 -4.23 -2.83
CA ALA A 19 2.99 -3.55 -3.39
C ALA A 19 3.21 -3.91 -4.88
N LEU A 20 3.06 -5.19 -5.23
CA LEU A 20 3.12 -5.64 -6.64
C LEU A 20 1.95 -5.13 -7.46
N MET A 21 0.74 -5.11 -6.90
CA MET A 21 -0.44 -4.62 -7.61
C MET A 21 -0.33 -3.11 -7.89
N ILE A 22 0.08 -2.31 -6.90
CA ILE A 22 0.26 -0.85 -7.04
C ILE A 22 1.49 -0.53 -7.89
N GLY A 23 2.65 -1.14 -7.60
CA GLY A 23 3.86 -0.92 -8.37
C GLY A 23 3.71 -1.36 -9.82
N GLY A 24 3.10 -2.53 -10.05
CA GLY A 24 2.83 -3.06 -11.38
C GLY A 24 1.84 -2.20 -12.17
N SER A 25 0.78 -1.69 -11.55
CA SER A 25 -0.17 -0.80 -12.22
C SER A 25 0.46 0.54 -12.60
N LEU A 26 1.32 1.11 -11.75
CA LEU A 26 2.09 2.32 -12.06
C LEU A 26 3.12 2.08 -13.17
N MET A 27 3.80 0.94 -13.15
CA MET A 27 4.72 0.56 -14.25
C MET A 27 3.99 0.39 -15.57
N LEU A 28 2.80 -0.23 -15.55
CA LEU A 28 1.95 -0.37 -16.73
C LEU A 28 1.51 1.01 -17.26
N LEU A 29 1.04 1.89 -16.38
CA LEU A 29 0.66 3.25 -16.74
C LEU A 29 1.86 4.03 -17.33
N MET A 30 3.04 3.88 -16.75
CA MET A 30 4.28 4.48 -17.27
C MET A 30 4.61 3.95 -18.67
N ALA A 31 4.49 2.64 -18.91
CA ALA A 31 4.71 2.05 -20.22
C ALA A 31 3.69 2.54 -21.27
N ILE A 32 2.41 2.63 -20.90
CA ILE A 32 1.36 3.19 -21.76
C ILE A 32 1.67 4.65 -22.09
N SER A 33 2.06 5.44 -21.09
CA SER A 33 2.44 6.85 -21.29
C SER A 33 3.62 7.00 -22.25
N MET A 34 4.66 6.16 -22.13
CA MET A 34 5.80 6.18 -23.06
C MET A 34 5.39 5.77 -24.47
N PHE A 35 4.57 4.72 -24.60
CA PHE A 35 4.04 4.27 -25.90
C PHE A 35 3.22 5.35 -26.58
N PHE A 36 2.32 6.01 -25.84
CA PHE A 36 1.49 7.09 -26.35
C PHE A 36 2.34 8.29 -26.78
N THR A 37 3.28 8.72 -25.92
CA THR A 37 4.21 9.81 -26.23
C THR A 37 5.01 9.54 -27.51
N TYR A 38 5.54 8.33 -27.68
CA TYR A 38 6.25 7.94 -28.89
C TYR A 38 5.33 7.92 -30.12
N SER A 39 4.12 7.37 -29.98
CA SER A 39 3.14 7.27 -31.05
C SER A 39 2.63 8.62 -31.54
N THR A 40 2.52 9.61 -30.65
CA THR A 40 2.13 10.98 -31.02
C THR A 40 3.28 11.75 -31.67
N ILE A 41 4.51 11.58 -31.18
CA ILE A 41 5.68 12.35 -31.65
C ILE A 41 6.16 11.89 -33.03
N LYS A 42 6.22 10.57 -33.27
CA LYS A 42 6.72 9.98 -34.52
C LYS A 42 6.05 10.50 -35.80
N PRO A 43 4.71 10.58 -35.91
CA PRO A 43 4.06 11.08 -37.13
C PRO A 43 4.22 12.60 -37.32
N LEU A 44 4.36 13.36 -36.24
CA LEU A 44 4.57 14.82 -36.31
C LEU A 44 5.98 15.16 -36.81
N PHE A 45 6.95 14.26 -36.60
CA PHE A 45 8.34 14.45 -36.98
C PHE A 45 8.95 13.13 -37.49
N PRO A 46 8.74 12.78 -38.77
CA PRO A 46 9.10 11.46 -39.32
C PRO A 46 10.60 11.12 -39.23
N ASN A 47 11.48 12.12 -39.07
CA ASN A 47 12.92 11.96 -38.87
C ASN A 47 13.38 12.40 -37.46
N ILE A 48 12.56 12.14 -36.44
CA ILE A 48 12.82 12.58 -35.05
C ILE A 48 14.22 12.24 -34.54
N LEU A 49 14.74 11.06 -34.91
CA LEU A 49 16.01 10.51 -34.44
C LEU A 49 17.25 11.17 -35.08
N SER A 50 17.09 11.76 -36.27
CA SER A 50 18.14 12.48 -37.00
C SER A 50 17.92 13.99 -37.01
N SER A 51 16.84 14.47 -36.40
CA SER A 51 16.55 15.90 -36.25
C SER A 51 17.51 16.58 -35.27
N GLN A 52 17.71 17.89 -35.44
CA GLN A 52 18.44 18.73 -34.46
C GLN A 52 17.85 18.65 -33.03
N PHE A 53 16.59 18.21 -32.90
CA PHE A 53 15.88 18.07 -31.64
C PHE A 53 15.98 16.67 -31.02
N ALA A 54 16.62 15.70 -31.68
CA ALA A 54 16.70 14.31 -31.24
C ALA A 54 17.25 14.18 -29.81
N GLY A 55 18.29 14.96 -29.47
CA GLY A 55 18.88 14.97 -28.14
C GLY A 55 17.92 15.51 -27.07
N GLN A 56 17.17 16.56 -27.38
CA GLN A 56 16.20 17.16 -26.46
C GLN A 56 15.04 16.20 -26.18
N ILE A 57 14.56 15.50 -27.20
CA ILE A 57 13.45 14.54 -27.07
C ILE A 57 13.88 13.32 -26.27
N LYS A 58 15.08 12.78 -26.54
CA LYS A 58 15.67 11.71 -25.70
C LYS A 58 15.84 12.18 -24.26
N ALA A 59 16.26 13.43 -24.03
CA ALA A 59 16.37 13.98 -22.69
C ALA A 59 15.02 14.09 -21.98
N VAL A 60 13.96 14.50 -22.68
CA VAL A 60 12.58 14.53 -22.13
C VAL A 60 12.12 13.11 -21.79
N GLN A 61 12.28 12.14 -22.69
CA GLN A 61 11.92 10.74 -22.43
C GLN A 61 12.70 10.15 -21.24
N MET A 62 14.00 10.43 -21.16
CA MET A 62 14.83 10.01 -20.04
C MET A 62 14.39 10.65 -18.72
N LYS A 63 14.09 11.95 -18.72
CA LYS A 63 13.56 12.65 -17.54
C LYS A 63 12.23 12.04 -17.08
N LEU A 64 11.30 11.80 -18.02
CA LEU A 64 10.01 11.16 -17.73
C LEU A 64 10.18 9.76 -17.13
N LEU A 65 11.09 8.96 -17.68
CA LEU A 65 11.39 7.62 -17.17
C LEU A 65 11.97 7.68 -15.75
N ILE A 66 12.97 8.52 -15.51
CA ILE A 66 13.59 8.67 -14.19
C ILE A 66 12.56 9.19 -13.17
N SER A 67 11.81 10.25 -13.51
CA SER A 67 10.78 10.78 -12.62
C SER A 67 9.68 9.76 -12.33
N GLY A 68 9.28 8.99 -13.34
CA GLY A 68 8.27 7.93 -13.19
C GLY A 68 8.75 6.79 -12.29
N LEU A 69 10.00 6.37 -12.41
CA LEU A 69 10.59 5.36 -11.53
C LEU A 69 10.72 5.86 -10.09
N VAL A 70 11.19 7.09 -9.88
CA VAL A 70 11.30 7.69 -8.54
C VAL A 70 9.92 7.81 -7.89
N TYR A 71 8.92 8.29 -8.64
CA TYR A 71 7.55 8.39 -8.15
C TYR A 71 6.97 7.01 -7.81
N THR A 72 7.16 6.02 -8.68
CA THR A 72 6.71 4.65 -8.43
C THR A 72 7.36 4.05 -7.18
N ALA A 73 8.66 4.23 -7.00
CA ALA A 73 9.38 3.76 -5.81
C ALA A 73 8.84 4.42 -4.53
N LEU A 74 8.56 5.72 -4.55
CA LEU A 74 7.98 6.45 -3.43
C LEU A 74 6.58 5.92 -3.08
N ILE A 75 5.72 5.71 -4.07
CA ILE A 75 4.37 5.18 -3.85
C ILE A 75 4.42 3.74 -3.33
N VAL A 76 5.28 2.89 -3.88
CA VAL A 76 5.47 1.52 -3.37
C VAL A 76 5.94 1.55 -1.92
N TYR A 77 6.91 2.40 -1.57
CA TYR A 77 7.36 2.58 -0.19
C TYR A 77 6.22 3.02 0.75
N MET A 78 5.44 4.03 0.36
CA MET A 78 4.27 4.48 1.11
C MET A 78 3.21 3.37 1.25
N SER A 79 3.03 2.55 0.23
CA SER A 79 2.09 1.42 0.28
C SER A 79 2.50 0.39 1.33
N PHE A 80 3.79 0.10 1.49
CA PHE A 80 4.27 -0.77 2.57
C PHE A 80 3.99 -0.18 3.95
N TYR A 81 4.22 1.13 4.10
CA TYR A 81 3.96 1.82 5.35
C TYR A 81 2.49 1.75 5.76
N ILE A 82 1.57 2.08 4.85
CA ILE A 82 0.12 2.04 5.10
C ILE A 82 -0.35 0.60 5.33
N SER A 83 0.11 -0.34 4.51
CA SER A 83 -0.27 -1.75 4.63
C SER A 83 0.10 -2.32 6.00
N HIS A 84 1.21 -1.88 6.60
CA HIS A 84 1.57 -2.27 7.95
C HIS A 84 0.60 -1.73 9.02
N ARG A 85 0.15 -0.47 8.88
CA ARG A 85 -0.81 0.18 9.79
C ARG A 85 -2.23 -0.41 9.70
N ILE A 86 -2.51 -1.20 8.67
CA ILE A 86 -3.78 -1.93 8.49
C ILE A 86 -3.65 -3.40 8.90
N ALA A 87 -2.65 -4.12 8.39
CA ALA A 87 -2.51 -5.55 8.68
C ALA A 87 -2.31 -5.80 10.19
N GLY A 88 -1.54 -4.92 10.85
CA GLY A 88 -1.27 -4.91 12.30
C GLY A 88 -2.53 -5.06 13.14
N PRO A 89 -3.41 -4.05 13.09
CA PRO A 89 -4.64 -4.05 13.85
C PRO A 89 -5.61 -5.16 13.42
N ILE A 90 -5.68 -5.56 12.15
CA ILE A 90 -6.54 -6.69 11.71
C ILE A 90 -6.18 -7.96 12.47
N PHE A 91 -4.91 -8.34 12.48
CA PHE A 91 -4.47 -9.56 13.15
C PHE A 91 -4.73 -9.51 14.66
N ARG A 92 -4.57 -8.33 15.27
CA ARG A 92 -4.87 -8.14 16.68
C ARG A 92 -6.36 -8.30 16.95
N ILE A 93 -7.22 -7.65 16.17
CA ILE A 93 -8.67 -7.77 16.28
C ILE A 93 -9.10 -9.23 16.11
N GLU A 94 -8.58 -9.94 15.12
CA GLU A 94 -8.93 -11.35 14.90
C GLU A 94 -8.57 -12.21 16.13
N LYS A 95 -7.37 -12.01 16.68
CA LYS A 95 -6.94 -12.71 17.90
C LYS A 95 -7.83 -12.36 19.09
N ASP A 96 -8.14 -11.09 19.26
CA ASP A 96 -8.97 -10.59 20.36
C ASP A 96 -10.40 -11.17 20.27
N ILE A 97 -11.00 -11.22 19.06
CA ILE A 97 -12.30 -11.87 18.82
C ILE A 97 -12.25 -13.35 19.16
N ARG A 98 -11.22 -14.07 18.70
CA ARG A 98 -11.06 -15.50 18.95
C ARG A 98 -10.98 -15.82 20.45
N HIS A 99 -10.21 -15.04 21.19
CA HIS A 99 -10.10 -15.14 22.64
C HIS A 99 -11.45 -14.89 23.33
N LEU A 100 -12.23 -13.93 22.82
CA LEU A 100 -13.56 -13.62 23.32
C LEU A 100 -14.52 -14.79 23.15
N ILE A 101 -14.49 -15.43 21.98
CA ILE A 101 -15.30 -16.63 21.67
C ILE A 101 -14.90 -17.80 22.58
N GLU A 102 -13.61 -18.01 22.80
CA GLU A 102 -13.09 -19.12 23.60
C GLU A 102 -13.35 -18.95 25.11
N GLU A 103 -13.16 -17.75 25.66
CA GLU A 103 -13.33 -17.48 27.09
C GLU A 103 -14.76 -17.09 27.49
N ASN A 104 -15.63 -16.81 26.51
CA ASN A 104 -17.00 -16.31 26.71
C ASN A 104 -17.07 -15.08 27.66
N ASN A 105 -16.00 -14.28 27.64
CA ASN A 105 -15.80 -13.15 28.56
C ASN A 105 -16.12 -11.83 27.87
N PHE A 106 -17.32 -11.32 28.10
CA PHE A 106 -17.79 -10.07 27.50
C PHE A 106 -17.27 -8.79 28.18
N ASN A 107 -16.41 -8.88 29.19
CA ASN A 107 -15.76 -7.71 29.79
C ASN A 107 -14.50 -7.26 29.04
N PHE A 108 -14.17 -7.88 27.90
CA PHE A 108 -13.04 -7.50 27.08
C PHE A 108 -13.29 -6.19 26.31
N ARG A 109 -12.23 -5.39 26.12
CA ARG A 109 -12.25 -4.16 25.30
C ARG A 109 -11.17 -4.22 24.23
N PHE A 110 -11.57 -4.05 22.98
CA PHE A 110 -10.68 -3.92 21.83
C PHE A 110 -9.88 -2.62 21.94
N LYS A 111 -8.55 -2.70 21.89
CA LYS A 111 -7.65 -1.54 21.93
C LYS A 111 -6.58 -1.67 20.87
N LEU A 112 -6.47 -0.68 19.99
CA LEU A 112 -5.42 -0.59 18.97
C LEU A 112 -4.41 0.51 19.31
N ARG A 113 -3.26 0.55 18.63
CA ARG A 113 -2.25 1.61 18.84
C ARG A 113 -2.73 2.90 18.18
N GLU A 114 -2.43 4.06 18.75
CA GLU A 114 -2.89 5.37 18.24
C GLU A 114 -2.68 5.57 16.73
N LYS A 115 -1.59 5.02 16.19
CA LYS A 115 -1.27 5.09 14.75
C LYS A 115 -1.88 3.95 13.93
N ASP A 116 -2.75 3.11 14.45
CA ASP A 116 -3.41 2.07 13.64
C ASP A 116 -4.61 2.67 12.91
N GLU A 117 -4.87 2.26 11.66
CA GLU A 117 -5.95 2.85 10.84
C GLU A 117 -7.36 2.38 11.26
N LEU A 118 -7.46 1.32 12.06
CA LEU A 118 -8.73 0.66 12.40
C LEU A 118 -9.29 1.06 13.77
N GLN A 119 -8.92 2.24 14.28
CA GLN A 119 -9.39 2.74 15.59
C GLN A 119 -10.91 2.82 15.67
N GLU A 120 -11.56 3.30 14.62
CA GLU A 120 -13.02 3.39 14.55
C GLU A 120 -13.68 2.01 14.65
N LEU A 121 -13.15 1.01 13.95
CA LEU A 121 -13.62 -0.38 14.04
C LEU A 121 -13.47 -0.92 15.46
N ALA A 122 -12.35 -0.65 16.14
CA ALA A 122 -12.18 -1.04 17.54
C ALA A 122 -13.20 -0.34 18.46
N GLY A 123 -13.56 0.92 18.17
CA GLY A 123 -14.64 1.64 18.83
C GLY A 123 -16.00 0.96 18.64
N LEU A 124 -16.39 0.67 17.40
CA LEU A 124 -17.65 -0.03 17.10
C LEU A 124 -17.72 -1.42 17.73
N LEU A 125 -16.62 -2.17 17.74
CA LEU A 125 -16.56 -3.46 18.42
C LEU A 125 -16.78 -3.30 19.93
N ASN A 126 -16.21 -2.26 20.54
CA ASN A 126 -16.44 -1.96 21.96
C ASN A 126 -17.89 -1.58 22.27
N GLU A 127 -18.55 -0.82 21.41
CA GLU A 127 -19.98 -0.50 21.54
C GLU A 127 -20.85 -1.76 21.44
N LEU A 128 -20.52 -2.67 20.52
CA LEU A 128 -21.18 -3.96 20.40
C LEU A 128 -21.03 -4.78 21.68
N MET A 129 -19.84 -4.79 22.29
CA MET A 129 -19.60 -5.46 23.57
C MET A 129 -20.44 -4.88 24.70
N ASP A 130 -20.58 -3.56 24.76
CA ASP A 130 -21.42 -2.89 25.77
C ASP A 130 -22.90 -3.26 25.58
N TYR A 131 -23.39 -3.32 24.34
CA TYR A 131 -24.76 -3.76 24.03
C TYR A 131 -24.99 -5.22 24.43
N MET A 132 -24.04 -6.12 24.16
CA MET A 132 -24.14 -7.53 24.56
C MET A 132 -24.08 -7.74 26.08
N ARG A 133 -23.47 -6.82 26.82
CA ARG A 133 -23.40 -6.84 28.29
C ARG A 133 -24.65 -6.22 28.96
N GLY A 134 -25.32 -5.30 28.28
CA GLY A 134 -26.54 -4.61 28.72
C GLY A 134 -27.85 -5.37 28.45
N LYS A 135 -27.77 -6.58 27.89
CA LYS A 135 -28.82 -7.60 27.82
C LYS A 135 -28.39 -8.83 28.60
#